data_AF-A0A4R1HJE2-F1
#
_entry.id   AF-A0A4R1HJE2-F1
#
_cell.length_a   1.000
_cell.length_b   1.000
_cell.length_c   1.000
_cell.angle_alpha   90.00
_cell.angle_beta   90.00
_cell.angle_gamma   90.00
#
_symmetry.space_group_name_H-M   'P 1'
#
loop_
_entity.id
_entity.type
_entity.pdbx_description
1 polymer ?
#
loop_
_entity_poly.entity_id
_entity_poly.type
_entity_poly.pdbx_seq_one_letter_code
_entity_poly.pdbx_strand_id
1 'polypeptide(L)'
;MRNDVWRVEVGDENAEWLATECRTARLAREYRPMDVGGGVVEFSTRALGAIRELGEEEDGYITDDAEGLRIWIGDDAFELELRES
;
A
#
# COMPACT_ATOMS: atom_id res chain seq x y z
N MET A 1 11.61 -17.17 -7.01
CA MET A 1 11.13 -16.14 -6.07
C MET A 1 9.65 -15.99 -6.35
N ARG A 2 8.80 -16.19 -5.35
CA ARG A 2 7.37 -15.86 -5.48
C ARG A 2 7.27 -14.34 -5.68
N ASN A 3 6.57 -13.88 -6.71
CA ASN A 3 6.22 -12.46 -6.86
C ASN A 3 4.88 -12.25 -6.14
N ASP A 4 4.90 -12.40 -4.83
CA ASP A 4 3.76 -12.09 -3.98
C ASP A 4 3.54 -10.57 -4.07
N VAL A 5 2.35 -10.16 -4.53
CA VAL A 5 1.94 -8.76 -4.57
C VAL A 5 0.68 -8.58 -3.73
N TRP A 6 0.59 -7.46 -3.03
CA TRP A 6 -0.59 -7.10 -2.26
C TRP A 6 -1.35 -6.02 -3.00
N ARG A 7 -2.65 -6.22 -3.17
CA ARG A 7 -3.54 -5.26 -3.83
C ARG A 7 -4.51 -4.67 -2.84
N VAL A 8 -4.86 -3.41 -3.06
CA VAL A 8 -5.90 -2.72 -2.30
C VAL A 8 -6.70 -1.82 -3.23
N GLU A 9 -8.02 -1.80 -3.08
CA GLU A 9 -8.90 -0.85 -3.75
C GLU A 9 -9.18 0.32 -2.80
N VAL A 10 -8.71 1.51 -3.17
CA VAL A 10 -8.78 2.74 -2.35
C VAL A 10 -9.50 3.89 -3.05
N GLY A 11 -9.87 3.70 -4.32
CA GLY A 11 -10.41 4.76 -5.19
C GLY A 11 -9.31 5.56 -5.91
N ASP A 12 -9.66 6.20 -7.03
CA ASP A 12 -8.67 6.81 -7.94
C ASP A 12 -7.83 7.92 -7.27
N GLU A 13 -8.43 8.76 -6.43
CA GLU A 13 -7.72 9.87 -5.75
C GLU A 13 -6.67 9.34 -4.77
N ASN A 14 -7.04 8.36 -3.94
CA ASN A 14 -6.13 7.75 -2.98
C ASN A 14 -5.04 6.91 -3.68
N ALA A 15 -5.38 6.26 -4.80
CA ALA A 15 -4.42 5.49 -5.57
C ALA A 15 -3.33 6.38 -6.18
N GLU A 16 -3.73 7.50 -6.78
CA GLU A 16 -2.81 8.51 -7.30
C GLU A 16 -1.92 9.07 -6.18
N TRP A 17 -2.53 9.45 -5.06
CA TRP A 17 -1.81 10.01 -3.91
C TRP A 17 -0.80 9.02 -3.31
N LEU A 18 -1.17 7.75 -3.12
CA LEU A 18 -0.27 6.71 -2.65
C LEU A 18 0.89 6.46 -3.61
N ALA A 19 0.67 6.56 -4.92
CA ALA A 19 1.70 6.30 -5.91
C ALA A 19 2.66 7.48 -6.13
N THR A 20 2.26 8.71 -5.78
CA THR A 20 2.98 9.92 -6.20
C THR A 20 3.33 10.90 -5.08
N GLU A 21 2.52 10.99 -4.02
CA GLU A 21 2.58 12.06 -3.02
C GLU A 21 2.97 11.56 -1.62
N CYS A 22 2.55 10.34 -1.27
CA CYS A 22 2.79 9.77 0.05
C CYS A 22 4.29 9.60 0.35
N ARG A 23 4.65 9.44 1.64
CA ARG A 23 6.06 9.36 2.04
C ARG A 23 6.83 8.24 1.32
N THR A 24 6.21 7.09 1.14
CA THR A 24 6.84 5.94 0.49
C THR A 24 6.89 6.05 -1.03
N ALA A 25 6.06 6.91 -1.66
CA ALA A 25 6.14 7.23 -3.09
C ALA A 25 7.51 7.82 -3.49
N ARG A 26 8.20 8.46 -2.54
CA ARG A 26 9.54 9.05 -2.72
C ARG A 26 10.69 8.04 -2.68
N LEU A 27 10.42 6.79 -2.32
CA LEU A 27 11.43 5.73 -2.30
C LEU A 27 11.79 5.26 -3.72
N ALA A 28 12.87 4.48 -3.81
CA ALA A 28 13.22 3.82 -5.06
C ALA A 28 12.06 2.89 -5.51
N ARG A 29 11.90 2.72 -6.83
CA ARG A 29 10.72 2.09 -7.45
C ARG A 29 10.32 0.74 -6.84
N GLU A 30 11.27 -0.09 -6.42
CA GLU A 30 10.99 -1.40 -5.84
C GLU A 30 10.40 -1.36 -4.42
N TYR A 31 10.50 -0.21 -3.73
CA TYR A 31 10.03 0.02 -2.37
C TYR A 31 8.81 0.94 -2.28
N ARG A 32 8.28 1.41 -3.41
CA ARG A 32 7.15 2.35 -3.41
C ARG A 32 5.84 1.69 -3.87
N PRO A 33 4.68 2.23 -3.48
CA PRO A 33 3.38 1.82 -4.02
C PRO A 33 3.31 2.00 -5.53
N MET A 34 2.55 1.15 -6.23
CA MET A 34 2.28 1.30 -7.66
C MET A 34 0.78 1.36 -7.91
N ASP A 35 0.30 2.49 -8.43
CA ASP A 35 -1.04 2.57 -9.01
C ASP A 35 -1.12 1.69 -10.28
N VAL A 36 -2.07 0.76 -10.29
CA VAL A 36 -2.35 -0.13 -11.42
C VAL A 36 -3.64 0.20 -12.16
N GLY A 37 -4.29 1.31 -11.78
CA GLY A 37 -5.51 1.85 -12.36
C GLY A 37 -6.80 1.32 -11.72
N GLY A 38 -7.90 2.06 -11.92
CA GLY A 38 -9.22 1.70 -11.40
C GLY A 38 -9.31 1.81 -9.88
N GLY A 39 -8.59 2.76 -9.28
CA GLY A 39 -8.49 2.94 -7.84
C GLY A 39 -7.74 1.83 -7.09
N VAL A 40 -6.93 1.02 -7.78
CA VAL A 40 -6.19 -0.10 -7.18
C VAL A 40 -4.70 0.20 -7.08
N VAL A 41 -4.11 -0.07 -5.91
CA VAL A 41 -2.67 0.04 -5.67
C VAL A 41 -2.07 -1.33 -5.40
N GLU A 42 -0.88 -1.57 -5.96
CA GLU A 42 -0.05 -2.74 -5.72
C GLU A 42 1.18 -2.43 -4.85
N PHE A 43 1.48 -3.35 -3.95
CA PHE A 43 2.70 -3.38 -3.17
C PHE A 43 3.45 -4.67 -3.46
N SER A 44 4.71 -4.55 -3.87
CA SER A 44 5.64 -5.67 -3.83
C SER A 44 5.96 -6.06 -2.38
N THR A 45 6.56 -7.23 -2.15
CA THR A 45 7.07 -7.60 -0.81
C THR A 45 8.01 -6.53 -0.22
N ARG A 46 8.82 -5.87 -1.05
CA ARG A 46 9.75 -4.81 -0.61
C ARG A 46 9.02 -3.52 -0.28
N ALA A 47 8.02 -3.14 -1.09
CA ALA A 47 7.20 -1.97 -0.83
C ALA A 47 6.36 -2.15 0.44
N LEU A 48 5.76 -3.32 0.63
CA LEU A 48 5.02 -3.67 1.85
C LEU A 48 5.93 -3.56 3.10
N GLY A 49 7.15 -4.08 3.01
CA GLY A 49 8.14 -3.95 4.08
C GLY A 49 8.47 -2.49 4.41
N ALA A 50 8.65 -1.64 3.40
CA ALA A 50 8.94 -0.23 3.61
C ALA A 50 7.79 0.56 4.24
N ILE A 51 6.54 0.26 3.87
CA ILE A 51 5.34 0.93 4.39
C ILE A 51 5.06 0.53 5.84
N ARG A 52 5.36 -0.70 6.23
CA ARG A 52 5.22 -1.16 7.61
C ARG A 52 6.14 -0.44 8.61
N GLU A 53 7.14 0.29 8.12
CA GLU A 53 7.99 1.14 8.95
C GLU A 53 7.37 2.53 9.20
N LEU A 54 6.24 2.87 8.57
CA LEU A 54 5.47 4.07 8.87
C LEU A 54 4.76 3.91 10.23
N GLY A 55 4.67 5.00 10.98
CA GLY A 55 3.87 5.05 12.20
C GLY A 55 2.40 5.34 11.93
N GLU A 56 1.53 5.05 12.90
CA GLU A 56 0.08 5.33 12.84
C GLU A 56 -0.26 6.82 12.65
N GLU A 57 0.73 7.71 12.88
CA GLU A 57 0.63 9.15 12.65
C GLU A 57 0.76 9.56 11.18
N GLU A 58 1.11 8.64 10.28
CA GLU A 58 1.36 8.91 8.87
C GLU A 58 0.32 8.24 7.96
N ASP A 59 -0.39 9.03 7.15
CA ASP A 59 -1.27 8.47 6.13
C ASP A 59 -0.53 7.50 5.20
N GLY A 60 -1.20 6.38 4.89
CA GLY A 60 -0.66 5.26 4.12
C GLY A 60 0.06 4.21 4.96
N TYR A 61 0.05 4.29 6.30
CA TYR A 61 0.60 3.24 7.15
C TYR A 61 -0.22 1.95 7.07
N ILE A 62 0.44 0.82 7.34
CA ILE A 62 -0.19 -0.51 7.31
C ILE A 62 -0.22 -1.14 8.69
N THR A 63 -1.38 -1.67 9.08
CA THR A 63 -1.52 -2.57 10.23
C THR A 63 -1.56 -4.02 9.79
N ASP A 64 -1.00 -4.89 10.63
CA ASP A 64 -1.05 -6.35 10.52
C ASP A 64 -1.67 -6.87 11.82
N ASP A 65 -2.97 -7.10 11.76
CA ASP A 65 -3.78 -7.55 12.90
C ASP A 65 -4.48 -8.88 12.59
N ALA A 66 -5.23 -9.41 13.56
CA ALA A 66 -5.84 -10.74 13.42
C ALA A 66 -6.86 -10.83 12.27
N GLU A 67 -7.30 -9.70 11.74
CA GLU A 67 -8.23 -9.62 10.61
C GLU A 67 -7.52 -9.52 9.26
N GLY A 68 -6.21 -9.29 9.25
CA GLY A 68 -5.39 -9.22 8.05
C GLY A 68 -4.59 -7.93 7.94
N LEU A 69 -4.22 -7.60 6.70
CA LEU A 69 -3.46 -6.40 6.38
C LEU A 69 -4.39 -5.28 5.95
N ARG A 70 -4.23 -4.10 6.54
CA ARG A 70 -5.00 -2.90 6.19
C ARG A 70 -4.09 -1.71 6.01
N ILE A 71 -4.40 -0.86 5.03
CA ILE A 71 -3.77 0.45 4.86
C ILE A 71 -4.75 1.54 5.30
N TRP A 72 -4.24 2.51 6.05
CA TRP A 72 -5.02 3.60 6.62
C TRP A 72 -4.76 4.90 5.86
N ILE A 73 -5.82 5.60 5.46
CA ILE A 73 -5.74 6.90 4.78
C ILE A 73 -6.78 7.81 5.43
N GLY A 74 -6.34 8.83 6.16
CA GLY A 74 -7.22 9.58 7.05
C GLY A 74 -7.85 8.66 8.10
N ASP A 75 -9.18 8.68 8.20
CA ASP A 75 -9.94 7.82 9.13
C ASP A 75 -10.40 6.48 8.49
N ASP A 76 -10.12 6.28 7.20
CA ASP A 76 -10.57 5.11 6.45
C ASP A 76 -9.49 4.01 6.40
N ALA A 77 -9.91 2.76 6.47
CA ALA A 77 -9.04 1.59 6.36
C ALA A 77 -9.47 0.70 5.17
N PHE A 78 -8.49 0.24 4.41
CA PHE A 78 -8.70 -0.58 3.21
C PHE A 78 -7.92 -1.89 3.31
N GLU A 79 -8.57 -3.01 3.03
CA GLU A 79 -8.00 -4.35 3.18
C GLU A 79 -7.06 -4.70 2.02
N LEU A 80 -5.86 -5.21 2.34
CA LEU A 80 -4.90 -5.69 1.36
C LEU A 80 -5.11 -7.18 1.08
N GLU A 81 -5.33 -7.51 -0.18
CA GLU A 81 -5.42 -8.88 -0.67
C GLU A 81 -4.08 -9.36 -1.23
N LEU A 82 -3.58 -10.49 -0.73
CA LEU A 82 -2.44 -11.17 -1.35
C LEU A 82 -2.88 -11.77 -2.70
N ARG A 83 -2.17 -11.41 -3.76
CA ARG A 83 -2.27 -12.01 -5.09
C ARG A 83 -0.96 -12.72 -5.42
N GLU A 84 -1.04 -14.03 -5.66
CA GLU A 84 0.08 -14.79 -6.21
C GLU A 84 0.17 -14.48 -7.72
N SER A 85 1.31 -13.97 -8.17
CA SER A 85 1.60 -13.72 -9.59
C SER A 85 2.50 -14.79 -10.22
#